data_AF-A0A9Q3I2U7-F1
#
_entry.id   AF-A0A9Q3I2U7-F1
#
_cell.length_a   1.000
_cell.length_b   1.000
_cell.length_c   1.000
_cell.angle_alpha   90.00
_cell.angle_beta   90.00
_cell.angle_gamma   90.00
#
_symmetry.space_group_name_H-M   'P 1'
#
loop_
_entity.id
_entity.type
_entity.pdbx_description
1 polymer ?
#
loop_
_entity_poly.entity_id
_entity_poly.type
_entity_poly.pdbx_seq_one_letter_code
_entity_poly.pdbx_strand_id
1 'polypeptide(L)'
;MTIVHKDGNIHKNSDGIRRWPLPNNIYSPAYVPEQASPQIPIEGIKLAYKTYTHASTNQTPALLEKGWNPKLPQYYLRKDLVEIHPTDTRFKVILDRARKHELRCMEDSVAYSKDKWDKSHATPDFKVGDLVLVSTTNFNNIKGCKKLKDSFAGAFVIKALHG
;
A
#
# COMPACT_ATOMS: atom_id res chain seq x y z
N MET A 1 1.48 2.33 -48.36
CA MET A 1 2.15 1.47 -47.35
C MET A 1 1.72 1.95 -45.97
N THR A 2 0.86 1.20 -45.28
CA THR A 2 0.40 1.56 -43.93
C THR A 2 1.31 0.92 -42.90
N ILE A 3 2.11 1.75 -42.24
CA ILE A 3 3.00 1.32 -41.16
C ILE A 3 2.13 0.99 -39.94
N VAL A 4 2.00 -0.29 -39.64
CA VAL A 4 1.32 -0.76 -38.44
C VAL A 4 2.34 -0.77 -37.30
N HIS A 5 2.19 0.15 -36.34
CA HIS A 5 3.01 0.14 -35.13
C HIS A 5 2.57 -1.04 -34.24
N LYS A 6 3.47 -2.00 -34.01
CA LYS A 6 3.30 -2.99 -32.94
C LYS A 6 3.51 -2.28 -31.60
N ASP A 7 2.57 -2.41 -30.67
CA ASP A 7 2.67 -1.96 -29.28
C ASP A 7 3.77 -2.75 -28.53
N GLY A 8 5.03 -2.49 -28.83
CA GLY A 8 6.16 -2.93 -28.00
C GLY A 8 6.24 -2.08 -26.74
N ASN A 9 6.52 -2.69 -25.58
CA ASN A 9 6.68 -1.99 -24.31
C ASN A 9 7.71 -0.85 -24.43
N ILE A 10 7.28 0.36 -24.09
CA ILE A 10 8.09 1.58 -24.14
C ILE A 10 9.16 1.49 -23.05
N HIS A 11 10.43 1.48 -23.46
CA HIS A 11 11.61 1.51 -22.61
C HIS A 11 11.59 2.69 -21.63
N LYS A 12 11.94 2.46 -20.35
CA LYS A 12 12.19 3.50 -19.33
C LYS A 12 13.62 3.35 -18.83
N ASN A 13 14.37 4.45 -18.81
CA ASN A 13 15.71 4.52 -18.21
C ASN A 13 15.57 4.71 -16.67
N SER A 14 16.66 4.55 -15.91
CA SER A 14 16.70 4.75 -14.44
C SER A 14 16.13 6.10 -13.96
N ASP A 15 16.18 7.12 -14.82
CA ASP A 15 15.84 8.51 -14.50
C ASP A 15 14.49 8.95 -15.12
N GLY A 16 13.72 8.05 -15.72
CA GLY A 16 12.36 8.33 -16.20
C GLY A 16 12.22 9.28 -17.40
N ILE A 17 13.31 9.79 -17.99
CA ILE A 17 13.30 10.75 -19.13
C ILE A 17 13.97 10.14 -20.38
N ARG A 18 13.39 10.39 -21.56
CA ARG A 18 13.87 9.94 -22.88
C ARG A 18 15.04 10.80 -23.36
N ARG A 19 16.16 10.20 -23.77
CA ARG A 19 17.13 10.89 -24.67
C ARG A 19 17.35 10.18 -26.00
N TRP A 20 17.19 8.85 -26.11
CA TRP A 20 17.38 8.13 -27.38
C TRP A 20 16.48 6.89 -27.51
N PRO A 21 15.89 6.60 -28.69
CA PRO A 21 15.09 5.41 -28.94
C PRO A 21 16.00 4.23 -29.33
N LEU A 22 16.56 3.52 -28.35
CA LEU A 22 17.29 2.28 -28.64
C LEU A 22 16.31 1.08 -28.77
N PRO A 23 16.61 0.09 -29.62
CA PRO A 23 15.81 -1.13 -29.72
C PRO A 23 15.94 -1.99 -28.45
N ASN A 24 14.84 -2.62 -28.02
CA ASN A 24 14.81 -3.55 -26.88
C ASN A 24 15.42 -4.91 -27.27
N ASN A 25 16.77 -5.00 -27.31
CA ASN A 25 17.52 -6.22 -27.58
C ASN A 25 18.32 -6.67 -26.34
N ILE A 26 18.76 -7.93 -26.30
CA ILE A 26 19.47 -8.54 -25.15
C ILE A 26 20.79 -7.81 -24.82
N TYR A 27 21.36 -7.13 -25.81
CA TYR A 27 22.60 -6.35 -25.68
C TYR A 27 22.37 -4.95 -25.08
N SER A 28 21.12 -4.53 -24.90
CA SER A 28 20.78 -3.24 -24.28
C SER A 28 20.87 -3.34 -22.75
N PRO A 29 21.56 -2.42 -22.06
CA PRO A 29 21.66 -2.43 -20.59
C PRO A 29 20.32 -2.21 -19.88
N ALA A 30 19.30 -1.75 -20.60
CA ALA A 30 17.92 -1.63 -20.11
C ALA A 30 16.95 -2.51 -20.91
N TYR A 31 17.46 -3.66 -21.39
CA TYR A 31 16.65 -4.76 -21.89
C TYR A 31 15.61 -5.17 -20.86
N VAL A 32 14.34 -5.11 -21.26
CA VAL A 32 13.24 -5.67 -20.47
C VAL A 32 12.82 -6.97 -21.14
N PRO A 33 13.01 -8.14 -20.49
CA PRO A 33 12.57 -9.41 -21.03
C PRO A 33 11.05 -9.36 -21.25
N GLU A 34 10.58 -9.96 -22.35
CA GLU A 34 9.16 -9.96 -22.75
C GLU A 34 8.25 -10.59 -21.67
N GLN A 35 8.83 -11.41 -20.79
CA GLN A 35 8.18 -12.03 -19.63
C GLN A 35 8.05 -11.11 -18.41
N ALA A 36 8.61 -9.91 -18.42
CA ALA A 36 8.35 -8.92 -17.38
C ALA A 36 6.86 -8.57 -17.44
N SER A 37 6.12 -8.94 -16.38
CA SER A 37 4.72 -8.60 -16.19
C SER A 37 4.47 -7.16 -16.67
N PRO A 38 3.59 -6.93 -17.66
CA PRO A 38 3.40 -5.59 -18.21
C PRO A 38 3.12 -4.63 -17.07
N GLN A 39 3.92 -3.56 -16.98
CA GLN A 39 3.75 -2.53 -15.95
C GLN A 39 2.30 -2.10 -15.97
N ILE A 40 1.62 -2.24 -14.83
CA ILE A 40 0.23 -1.84 -14.71
C ILE A 40 0.19 -0.32 -14.94
N PRO A 41 -0.60 0.18 -15.91
CA PRO A 41 -0.68 1.60 -16.15
C PRO A 41 -1.18 2.32 -14.91
N ILE A 42 -0.54 3.44 -14.58
CA ILE A 42 -0.84 4.24 -13.38
C ILE A 42 -2.31 4.65 -13.33
N GLU A 43 -2.91 4.97 -14.49
CA GLU A 43 -4.34 5.29 -14.57
C GLU A 43 -5.25 4.11 -14.19
N GLY A 44 -4.84 2.88 -14.50
CA GLY A 44 -5.56 1.67 -14.10
C GLY A 44 -5.56 1.46 -12.59
N ILE A 45 -4.43 1.74 -11.94
CA ILE A 45 -4.30 1.73 -10.47
C ILE A 45 -5.20 2.83 -9.88
N LYS A 46 -5.00 4.10 -10.28
CA LYS A 46 -5.80 5.22 -9.77
C LYS A 46 -7.31 4.98 -9.84
N LEU A 47 -7.79 4.38 -10.93
CA LEU A 47 -9.19 4.03 -11.10
C LEU A 47 -9.63 2.87 -10.19
N ALA A 48 -8.81 1.83 -10.05
CA ALA A 48 -9.07 0.70 -9.17
C ALA A 48 -9.21 1.18 -7.71
N TYR A 49 -8.24 1.96 -7.20
CA TYR A 49 -8.30 2.56 -5.87
C TYR A 49 -9.57 3.40 -5.64
N LYS A 50 -9.92 4.30 -6.58
CA LYS A 50 -11.09 5.18 -6.45
C LYS A 50 -12.43 4.43 -6.42
N THR A 51 -12.47 3.25 -7.03
CA THR A 51 -13.69 2.43 -7.15
C THR A 51 -13.72 1.26 -6.17
N TYR A 52 -12.68 1.10 -5.34
CA TYR A 52 -12.63 0.09 -4.30
C TYR A 52 -13.43 0.52 -3.07
N THR A 53 -14.15 -0.42 -2.47
CA THR A 53 -14.93 -0.19 -1.24
C THR A 53 -14.00 -0.18 -0.03
N HIS A 54 -13.92 0.96 0.66
CA HIS A 54 -13.05 1.08 1.81
C HIS A 54 -13.68 0.40 3.04
N ALA A 55 -12.89 -0.38 3.81
CA ALA A 55 -13.40 -1.19 4.92
C ALA A 55 -14.00 -0.37 6.07
N SER A 56 -13.46 0.83 6.33
CA SER A 56 -13.95 1.68 7.44
C SER A 56 -15.27 2.40 7.15
N THR A 57 -15.53 2.76 5.89
CA THR A 57 -16.71 3.56 5.50
C THR A 57 -17.75 2.74 4.73
N ASN A 58 -17.38 1.54 4.26
CA ASN A 58 -18.17 0.71 3.34
C ASN A 58 -18.59 1.44 2.05
N GLN A 59 -17.89 2.52 1.70
CA GLN A 59 -18.16 3.34 0.53
C GLN A 59 -16.88 3.49 -0.30
N THR A 60 -17.05 3.75 -1.60
CA THR A 60 -15.92 3.99 -2.50
C THR A 60 -15.46 5.43 -2.38
N PRO A 61 -14.15 5.72 -2.52
CA PRO A 61 -13.65 7.09 -2.54
C PRO A 61 -14.31 7.96 -3.62
N ALA A 62 -14.61 7.41 -4.80
CA ALA A 62 -15.31 8.15 -5.85
C ALA A 62 -16.73 8.58 -5.44
N LEU A 63 -17.45 7.71 -4.71
CA LEU A 63 -18.78 8.04 -4.20
C LEU A 63 -18.70 9.14 -3.14
N LEU A 64 -17.72 9.08 -2.24
CA LEU A 64 -17.51 10.09 -1.19
C LEU A 64 -17.03 11.45 -1.76
N GLU A 65 -16.13 11.42 -2.76
CA GLU A 65 -15.55 12.63 -3.37
C GLU A 65 -16.54 13.32 -4.31
N LYS A 66 -17.27 12.53 -5.13
CA LYS A 66 -18.05 13.06 -6.26
C LYS A 66 -19.55 12.78 -6.17
N GLY A 67 -20.00 11.96 -5.24
CA GLY A 67 -21.40 11.52 -5.15
C GLY A 67 -21.80 10.46 -6.18
N TRP A 68 -20.89 9.97 -7.01
CA TRP A 68 -21.18 8.94 -8.02
C TRP A 68 -19.98 8.04 -8.33
N ASN A 69 -20.26 6.80 -8.73
CA ASN A 69 -19.26 5.84 -9.17
C ASN A 69 -19.19 5.77 -10.69
N PRO A 70 -17.98 5.75 -11.30
CA PRO A 70 -17.84 5.59 -12.73
C PRO A 70 -18.33 4.22 -13.19
N LYS A 71 -18.98 4.23 -14.36
CA LYS A 71 -19.44 3.05 -15.08
C LYS A 71 -18.22 2.34 -15.68
N LEU A 72 -17.77 1.27 -15.02
CA LEU A 72 -16.64 0.45 -15.45
C LEU A 72 -17.08 -0.66 -16.43
N PRO A 73 -16.21 -1.09 -17.37
CA PRO A 73 -16.52 -2.17 -18.32
C PRO A 73 -16.99 -3.47 -17.65
N GLN A 74 -16.48 -3.78 -16.46
CA GLN A 74 -16.90 -4.95 -15.67
C GLN A 74 -18.42 -5.07 -15.45
N TYR A 75 -19.14 -3.94 -15.40
CA TYR A 75 -20.58 -3.94 -15.16
C TYR A 75 -21.38 -4.27 -16.43
N TYR A 76 -20.78 -4.07 -17.61
CA TYR A 76 -21.40 -4.31 -18.92
C TYR A 76 -20.99 -5.64 -19.54
N LEU A 77 -19.85 -6.18 -19.09
CA LEU A 77 -19.32 -7.47 -19.51
C LEU A 77 -20.17 -8.60 -18.92
N ARG A 78 -21.40 -8.76 -19.43
CA ARG A 78 -22.19 -9.98 -19.22
C ARG A 78 -21.41 -11.15 -19.82
N LYS A 79 -21.27 -12.24 -19.07
CA LYS A 79 -20.57 -13.46 -19.51
C LYS A 79 -21.24 -14.09 -20.75
N ASP A 80 -22.50 -13.72 -20.99
CA ASP A 80 -23.41 -14.40 -21.90
C ASP A 80 -23.58 -13.67 -23.25
N LEU A 81 -22.94 -12.51 -23.45
CA LEU A 81 -23.07 -11.73 -24.70
C LEU A 81 -21.79 -11.73 -25.54
N VAL A 82 -22.03 -11.90 -26.83
CA VAL A 82 -21.09 -12.00 -27.95
C VAL A 82 -20.51 -10.63 -28.30
N GLU A 83 -19.21 -10.63 -28.60
CA GLU A 83 -18.41 -9.53 -29.17
C GLU A 83 -18.30 -8.24 -28.33
N ILE A 84 -17.42 -8.32 -27.35
CA ILE A 84 -16.86 -7.15 -26.67
C ILE A 84 -15.77 -6.56 -27.57
N HIS A 85 -15.76 -5.24 -27.76
CA HIS A 85 -14.69 -4.55 -28.48
C HIS A 85 -13.33 -4.91 -27.86
N PRO A 86 -12.27 -5.22 -28.65
CA PRO A 86 -10.99 -5.70 -28.13
C PRO A 86 -10.31 -4.72 -27.14
N THR A 87 -10.65 -3.44 -27.19
CA THR A 87 -10.20 -2.44 -26.20
C THR A 87 -10.81 -2.68 -24.81
N ASP A 88 -12.09 -3.03 -24.72
CA ASP A 88 -12.78 -3.22 -23.45
C ASP A 88 -12.30 -4.49 -22.74
N THR A 89 -12.00 -5.55 -23.51
CA THR A 89 -11.40 -6.78 -22.98
C THR A 89 -9.99 -6.51 -22.44
N ARG A 90 -9.16 -5.78 -23.20
CA ARG A 90 -7.81 -5.37 -22.77
C ARG A 90 -7.88 -4.51 -21.51
N PHE A 91 -8.81 -3.57 -21.44
CA PHE A 91 -9.00 -2.72 -20.28
C PHE A 91 -9.43 -3.50 -19.04
N LYS A 92 -10.35 -4.46 -19.18
CA LYS A 92 -10.76 -5.34 -18.09
C LYS A 92 -9.57 -6.09 -17.49
N VAL A 93 -8.74 -6.71 -18.34
CA VAL A 93 -7.54 -7.44 -17.90
C VAL A 93 -6.57 -6.53 -17.14
N ILE A 94 -6.39 -5.31 -17.63
CA ILE A 94 -5.57 -4.29 -16.97
C ILE A 94 -6.14 -3.93 -15.59
N LEU A 95 -7.45 -3.68 -15.51
CA LEU A 95 -8.11 -3.28 -14.26
C LEU A 95 -8.11 -4.41 -13.23
N ASP A 96 -8.35 -5.65 -13.65
CA ASP A 96 -8.31 -6.82 -12.78
C ASP A 96 -6.89 -7.05 -12.22
N ARG A 97 -5.87 -6.84 -13.05
CA ARG A 97 -4.46 -6.89 -12.61
C ARG A 97 -4.15 -5.75 -11.64
N ALA A 98 -4.64 -4.53 -11.91
CA ALA A 98 -4.47 -3.37 -11.04
C ALA A 98 -5.07 -3.64 -9.65
N ARG A 99 -6.29 -4.16 -9.57
CA ARG A 99 -6.92 -4.51 -8.29
C ARG A 99 -6.15 -5.56 -7.52
N LYS A 100 -5.72 -6.64 -8.18
CA LYS A 100 -4.92 -7.69 -7.52
C LYS A 100 -3.63 -7.12 -6.95
N HIS A 101 -2.99 -6.22 -7.69
CA HIS A 101 -1.78 -5.55 -7.25
C HIS A 101 -2.04 -4.63 -6.05
N GLU A 102 -3.09 -3.81 -6.11
CA GLU A 102 -3.48 -2.93 -5.00
C GLU A 102 -3.82 -3.69 -3.74
N LEU A 103 -4.59 -4.78 -3.86
CA LEU A 103 -4.94 -5.65 -2.73
C LEU A 103 -3.67 -6.16 -2.05
N ARG A 104 -2.72 -6.69 -2.82
CA ARG A 104 -1.44 -7.16 -2.30
C ARG A 104 -0.67 -6.02 -1.62
N CYS A 105 -0.56 -4.84 -2.24
CA CYS A 105 0.13 -3.71 -1.64
C CYS A 105 -0.52 -3.23 -0.34
N MET A 106 -1.84 -3.28 -0.24
CA MET A 106 -2.58 -2.95 0.98
C MET A 106 -2.31 -3.99 2.07
N GLU A 107 -2.36 -5.28 1.74
CA GLU A 107 -2.02 -6.38 2.66
C GLU A 107 -0.58 -6.28 3.17
N ASP A 108 0.37 -6.07 2.27
CA ASP A 108 1.79 -5.88 2.58
C ASP A 108 2.00 -4.66 3.50
N SER A 109 1.30 -3.55 3.23
CA SER A 109 1.38 -2.34 4.05
C SER A 109 0.82 -2.54 5.45
N VAL A 110 -0.32 -3.24 5.58
CA VAL A 110 -0.92 -3.59 6.87
C VAL A 110 0.00 -4.52 7.65
N ALA A 111 0.53 -5.56 7.00
CA ALA A 111 1.45 -6.51 7.62
C ALA A 111 2.74 -5.83 8.11
N TYR A 112 3.33 -4.97 7.28
CA TYR A 112 4.51 -4.17 7.66
C TYR A 112 4.23 -3.27 8.86
N SER A 113 3.08 -2.60 8.86
CA SER A 113 2.70 -1.70 9.96
C SER A 113 2.50 -2.46 11.26
N LYS A 114 1.86 -3.63 11.18
CA LYS A 114 1.67 -4.53 12.32
C LYS A 114 3.01 -5.04 12.86
N ASP A 115 3.87 -5.59 12.00
CA ASP A 115 5.19 -6.11 12.39
C ASP A 115 6.06 -5.03 13.06
N LYS A 116 6.07 -3.81 12.51
CA LYS A 116 6.77 -2.66 13.11
C LYS A 116 6.19 -2.28 14.48
N TRP A 117 4.87 -2.31 14.63
CA TRP A 117 4.20 -2.02 15.89
C TRP A 117 4.54 -3.08 16.94
N ASP A 118 4.37 -4.35 16.60
CA ASP A 118 4.63 -5.48 17.50
C ASP A 118 6.09 -5.51 17.98
N LYS A 119 7.05 -5.18 17.10
CA LYS A 119 8.49 -5.06 17.46
C LYS A 119 8.79 -3.92 18.43
N SER A 120 8.11 -2.79 18.30
CA SER A 120 8.38 -1.58 19.10
C SER A 120 7.55 -1.52 20.39
N HIS A 121 6.41 -2.21 20.44
CA HIS A 121 5.45 -2.17 21.54
C HIS A 121 5.25 -3.56 22.17
N ALA A 122 6.33 -4.36 22.23
CA ALA A 122 6.32 -5.60 23.00
C ALA A 122 5.96 -5.29 24.46
N THR A 123 4.83 -5.81 24.93
CA THR A 123 4.41 -5.67 26.32
C THR A 123 5.40 -6.44 27.20
N PRO A 124 6.14 -5.76 28.10
CA PRO A 124 7.02 -6.45 29.02
C PRO A 124 6.21 -7.40 29.92
N ASP A 125 6.66 -8.64 30.05
CA ASP A 125 6.09 -9.60 31.00
C ASP A 125 6.64 -9.29 32.39
N PHE A 126 5.74 -9.00 33.33
CA PHE A 126 6.09 -8.60 34.69
C PHE A 126 5.74 -9.71 35.66
N LYS A 127 6.64 -10.04 36.60
CA LYS A 127 6.37 -11.02 37.65
C LYS A 127 6.24 -10.36 39.01
N VAL A 128 5.45 -10.99 39.88
CA VAL A 128 5.36 -10.57 41.28
C VAL A 128 6.73 -10.76 41.92
N GLY A 129 7.23 -9.72 42.58
CA GLY A 129 8.58 -9.66 43.13
C GLY A 129 9.60 -8.89 42.28
N ASP A 130 9.30 -8.60 41.00
CA ASP A 130 10.21 -7.83 40.14
C ASP A 130 10.31 -6.37 40.60
N LEU A 131 11.50 -5.79 40.41
CA LEU A 131 11.80 -4.39 40.68
C LEU A 131 11.59 -3.57 39.40
N VAL A 132 10.62 -2.66 39.43
CA VAL A 132 10.28 -1.82 38.28
C VAL A 132 10.44 -0.34 38.59
N LEU A 133 10.78 0.41 37.55
CA LEU A 133 10.84 1.87 37.57
C LEU A 133 9.55 2.45 36.97
N VAL A 134 8.94 3.41 37.66
CA VAL A 134 7.72 4.06 37.18
C VAL A 134 8.08 5.37 36.51
N SER A 135 7.57 5.57 35.29
CA SER A 135 7.78 6.80 34.54
C SER A 135 7.15 8.00 35.26
N THR A 136 7.92 9.08 35.42
CA THR A 136 7.45 10.30 36.11
C THR A 136 6.68 11.25 35.21
N THR A 137 6.43 10.88 33.94
CA THR A 137 5.76 11.73 32.94
C THR A 137 4.39 12.23 33.38
N ASN A 138 3.65 11.41 34.13
CA ASN A 138 2.31 11.71 34.63
C ASN A 138 2.28 12.16 36.10
N PHE A 139 3.45 12.39 36.73
CA PHE A 139 3.52 12.80 38.13
C PHE A 139 3.40 14.32 38.27
N ASN A 140 2.19 14.78 38.58
CA ASN A 140 1.90 16.21 38.80
C ASN A 140 2.43 16.73 40.15
N ASN A 141 2.75 15.84 41.09
CA ASN A 141 3.15 16.19 42.45
C ASN A 141 4.65 16.45 42.61
N ILE A 142 5.46 16.20 41.58
CA ILE A 142 6.91 16.43 41.62
C ILE A 142 7.18 17.89 41.24
N LYS A 143 7.54 18.72 42.24
CA LYS A 143 7.96 20.11 42.04
C LYS A 143 9.36 20.17 41.40
N GLY A 144 9.61 21.19 40.59
CA GLY A 144 10.92 21.41 39.93
C GLY A 144 10.82 21.68 38.43
N CYS A 145 11.92 22.07 37.80
CA CYS A 145 11.98 22.33 36.36
C CYS A 145 12.05 21.01 35.58
N LYS A 146 11.30 20.92 34.47
CA LYS A 146 11.13 19.67 33.69
C LYS A 146 12.45 19.00 33.27
N LYS A 147 13.52 19.78 33.07
CA LYS A 147 14.83 19.28 32.62
C LYS A 147 15.68 18.63 33.73
N LEU A 148 15.45 18.99 34.99
CA LEU A 148 16.17 18.42 36.13
C LEU A 148 15.35 17.34 36.87
N LYS A 149 14.17 16.99 36.35
CA LYS A 149 13.36 15.91 36.90
C LYS A 149 13.88 14.58 36.39
N ASP A 150 14.06 13.64 37.29
CA ASP A 150 14.33 12.25 36.93
C ASP A 150 13.15 11.71 36.11
N SER A 151 13.47 11.03 35.01
CA SER A 151 12.45 10.46 34.10
C SER A 151 11.74 9.24 34.72
N PHE A 152 12.32 8.66 35.76
CA PHE A 152 11.84 7.47 36.43
C PHE A 152 11.97 7.60 37.95
N ALA A 153 11.03 7.02 38.69
CA ALA A 153 11.07 6.88 40.15
C ALA A 153 11.06 5.40 40.54
N GLY A 154 11.75 5.05 41.63
CA GLY A 154 11.83 3.69 42.15
C GLY A 154 13.27 3.17 42.25
N ALA A 155 13.51 1.89 42.53
CA ALA A 155 12.68 0.74 42.17
C ALA A 155 11.54 0.37 43.15
N PHE A 156 10.41 -0.03 42.60
CA PHE A 156 9.25 -0.55 43.34
C PHE A 156 9.09 -2.05 43.09
N VAL A 157 8.74 -2.81 44.11
CA VAL A 157 8.44 -4.24 44.00
C VAL A 157 7.00 -4.43 43.55
N ILE A 158 6.79 -5.24 42.51
CA ILE A 158 5.44 -5.65 42.09
C ILE A 158 4.85 -6.59 43.14
N LYS A 159 3.78 -6.17 43.81
CA LYS A 159 3.09 -6.98 44.85
C LYS A 159 2.01 -7.89 44.29
N ALA A 160 1.30 -7.43 43.28
CA ALA A 160 0.20 -8.15 42.64
C ALA A 160 0.09 -7.69 41.18
N LEU A 161 -0.29 -8.61 40.30
CA LEU A 161 -0.63 -8.32 38.91
C LEU A 161 -2.16 -8.30 38.81
N HIS A 162 -2.70 -7.17 38.34
CA HIS A 162 -4.11 -7.08 37.97
C HIS A 162 -4.19 -7.24 36.45
N GLY A 163 -4.82 -8.31 36.00
CA GLY A 163 -5.12 -8.60 34.59
C GLY A 163 -6.61 -8.41 34.31
#